data_AF-A0A248KI63-F1
#
_entry.id   AF-A0A248KI63-F1
#
_cell.length_a   1.000
_cell.length_b   1.000
_cell.length_c   1.000
_cell.angle_alpha   90.00
_cell.angle_beta   90.00
_cell.angle_gamma   90.00
#
_symmetry.space_group_name_H-M   'P 1'
#
loop_
_entity.id
_entity.type
_entity.pdbx_description
1 polymer ?
#
loop_
_entity_poly.entity_id
_entity_poly.type
_entity_poly.pdbx_seq_one_letter_code
_entity_poly.pdbx_strand_id
1 'polypeptide(L)'
;MASFEVNYGDETNEFVVGVNEIQNVNNGGIANGTIVYSDPISGGVQNVNIGGVANDTVLAPSSLEDPMQPRVGSSQNIYKGGVANGTQINDYSFGVQNVEGKVFLIKRILGLLVLKI
;
A
#
# COMPACT_ATOMS: atom_id res chain seq x y z
N MET A 1 -3.91 -15.22 -8.27
CA MET A 1 -3.39 -14.17 -7.38
C MET A 1 -2.63 -14.87 -6.27
N ALA A 2 -1.37 -14.51 -6.06
CA ALA A 2 -0.61 -14.98 -4.92
C ALA A 2 -0.92 -14.08 -3.72
N SER A 3 -1.06 -14.68 -2.54
CA SER A 3 -1.18 -13.95 -1.28
C SER A 3 -0.04 -14.30 -0.36
N PHE A 4 0.48 -13.29 0.34
CA PHE A 4 1.47 -13.43 1.39
C PHE A 4 0.89 -12.93 2.71
N GLU A 5 1.07 -13.72 3.76
CA GLU A 5 0.54 -13.41 5.10
C GLU A 5 1.69 -12.98 6.02
N VAL A 6 1.50 -11.87 6.72
CA VAL A 6 2.37 -11.43 7.83
C VAL A 6 1.54 -11.60 9.11
N ASN A 7 1.77 -12.69 9.85
CA ASN A 7 1.00 -13.07 11.03
C ASN A 7 1.70 -12.65 12.34
N TYR A 8 1.12 -13.05 13.47
CA TYR A 8 1.66 -12.75 14.79
C TYR A 8 3.12 -13.19 14.94
N GLY A 9 4.00 -12.22 15.23
CA GLY A 9 5.43 -12.45 15.39
C GLY A 9 6.22 -12.45 14.08
N ASP A 10 5.55 -12.36 12.92
CA ASP A 10 6.20 -12.16 11.64
C ASP A 10 6.55 -10.69 11.45
N GLU A 11 7.76 -10.47 10.93
CA GLU A 11 8.21 -9.16 10.49
C GLU A 11 8.79 -9.28 9.08
N THR A 12 8.29 -8.46 8.16
CA THR A 12 8.88 -8.34 6.82
C THR A 12 9.51 -6.97 6.63
N ASN A 13 10.69 -6.94 6.02
CA ASN A 13 11.39 -5.73 5.67
C ASN A 13 11.57 -5.67 4.15
N GLU A 14 11.22 -4.54 3.54
CA GLU A 14 11.40 -4.26 2.10
C GLU A 14 10.70 -5.28 1.18
N PHE A 15 9.59 -5.85 1.65
CA PHE A 15 8.81 -6.79 0.85
C PHE A 15 8.18 -6.10 -0.38
N VAL A 16 8.20 -6.79 -1.51
CA VAL A 16 7.58 -6.30 -2.75
C VAL A 16 6.26 -7.03 -2.96
N VAL A 17 5.18 -6.25 -3.03
CA VAL A 17 3.88 -6.72 -3.52
C VAL A 17 3.81 -6.41 -5.00
N GLY A 18 3.96 -7.44 -5.82
CA GLY A 18 3.87 -7.35 -7.27
C GLY A 18 2.44 -7.08 -7.76
N VAL A 19 2.34 -6.93 -9.08
CA VAL A 19 1.04 -6.73 -9.72
C VAL A 19 0.16 -7.97 -9.59
N ASN A 20 -1.11 -7.79 -9.25
CA ASN A 20 -2.06 -8.88 -8.94
C ASN A 20 -1.68 -9.76 -7.73
N GLU A 21 -0.80 -9.25 -6.86
CA GLU A 21 -0.45 -9.89 -5.60
C GLU A 21 -1.07 -9.16 -4.42
N ILE A 22 -1.21 -9.90 -3.32
CA ILE A 22 -1.80 -9.39 -2.08
C ILE A 22 -0.84 -9.68 -0.92
N GLN A 23 -0.56 -8.67 -0.10
CA GLN A 23 0.01 -8.88 1.23
C GLN A 23 -1.06 -8.60 2.29
N ASN A 24 -1.32 -9.56 3.15
CA ASN A 24 -2.20 -9.41 4.30
C ASN A 24 -1.35 -9.28 5.57
N VAL A 25 -1.39 -8.10 6.19
CA VAL A 25 -0.74 -7.83 7.47
C VAL A 25 -1.77 -8.05 8.57
N ASN A 26 -1.66 -9.19 9.24
CA ASN A 26 -2.63 -9.68 10.21
C ASN A 26 -2.29 -9.28 11.65
N ASN A 27 -3.14 -9.64 12.59
CA ASN A 27 -2.98 -9.29 13.99
C ASN A 27 -1.60 -9.69 14.54
N GLY A 28 -0.82 -8.71 14.97
CA GLY A 28 0.54 -8.89 15.49
C GLY A 28 1.62 -9.07 14.43
N GLY A 29 1.29 -8.96 13.14
CA GLY A 29 2.24 -8.91 12.04
C GLY A 29 2.70 -7.49 11.75
N ILE A 30 3.97 -7.34 11.36
CA ILE A 30 4.61 -6.06 11.10
C ILE A 30 5.24 -6.07 9.70
N ALA A 31 4.83 -5.13 8.84
CA ALA A 31 5.40 -4.95 7.51
C ALA A 31 6.09 -3.59 7.39
N ASN A 32 7.40 -3.58 7.23
CA ASN A 32 8.22 -2.38 7.13
C ASN A 32 8.70 -2.17 5.68
N GLY A 33 8.57 -0.96 5.16
CA GLY A 33 9.10 -0.56 3.86
C GLY A 33 8.50 -1.34 2.68
N THR A 34 7.27 -1.82 2.80
CA THR A 34 6.64 -2.58 1.70
C THR A 34 6.47 -1.71 0.47
N ILE A 35 6.88 -2.19 -0.70
CA ILE A 35 6.64 -1.53 -1.98
C ILE A 35 5.50 -2.26 -2.68
N VAL A 36 4.43 -1.55 -2.98
CA VAL A 36 3.27 -2.08 -3.70
C VAL A 36 3.26 -1.53 -5.12
N TYR A 37 3.43 -2.40 -6.10
CA TYR A 37 3.51 -2.01 -7.50
C TYR A 37 2.16 -2.02 -8.21
N SER A 38 2.00 -1.14 -9.19
CA SER A 38 0.92 -1.18 -10.18
C SER A 38 1.42 -1.14 -11.61
N ASP A 39 0.64 -1.67 -12.55
CA ASP A 39 0.83 -1.52 -13.99
C ASP A 39 -0.45 -0.90 -14.62
N PRO A 40 -0.50 -0.66 -15.94
CA PRO A 40 -1.68 -0.07 -16.56
C PRO A 40 -2.97 -0.92 -16.42
N ILE A 41 -2.86 -2.22 -16.14
CA ILE A 41 -3.98 -3.17 -16.15
C ILE A 41 -4.42 -3.56 -14.73
N SER A 42 -3.50 -3.53 -13.76
CA SER A 42 -3.70 -4.08 -12.42
C SER A 42 -2.78 -3.45 -11.37
N GLY A 43 -3.13 -3.61 -10.10
CA GLY A 43 -2.33 -3.17 -8.96
C GLY A 43 -2.09 -4.31 -7.96
N GLY A 44 -0.99 -4.24 -7.24
CA GLY A 44 -0.79 -4.96 -5.99
C GLY A 44 -1.63 -4.35 -4.86
N VAL A 45 -1.87 -5.15 -3.84
CA VAL A 45 -2.69 -4.75 -2.69
C VAL A 45 -2.00 -5.10 -1.38
N GLN A 46 -1.85 -4.14 -0.48
CA GLN A 46 -1.52 -4.38 0.92
C GLN A 46 -2.77 -4.16 1.78
N ASN A 47 -3.25 -5.23 2.41
CA ASN A 47 -4.31 -5.19 3.40
C ASN A 47 -3.69 -5.14 4.80
N VAL A 48 -4.00 -4.10 5.55
CA VAL A 48 -3.59 -3.96 6.95
C VAL A 48 -4.82 -4.24 7.80
N ASN A 49 -4.90 -5.49 8.27
CA ASN A 49 -6.03 -6.02 9.02
C ASN A 49 -5.97 -5.58 10.50
N ILE A 50 -7.01 -5.94 11.26
CA ILE A 50 -7.10 -5.64 12.70
C ILE A 50 -5.82 -6.11 13.43
N GLY A 51 -5.17 -5.18 14.14
CA GLY A 51 -3.95 -5.43 14.90
C GLY A 51 -2.69 -5.62 14.05
N GLY A 52 -2.77 -5.52 12.72
CA GLY A 52 -1.62 -5.46 11.83
C GLY A 52 -1.05 -4.05 11.73
N VAL A 53 0.26 -3.96 11.50
CA VAL A 53 0.99 -2.69 11.40
C VAL A 53 1.82 -2.65 10.12
N ALA A 54 1.59 -1.63 9.30
CA ALA A 54 2.42 -1.32 8.14
C ALA A 54 3.17 0.00 8.36
N ASN A 55 4.49 -0.03 8.18
CA ASN A 55 5.36 1.14 8.29
C ASN A 55 6.02 1.44 6.96
N ASP A 56 6.04 2.71 6.59
CA ASP A 56 6.74 3.26 5.43
C ASP A 56 6.39 2.57 4.09
N THR A 57 5.13 2.13 3.95
CA THR A 57 4.64 1.55 2.70
C THR A 57 4.76 2.56 1.56
N VAL A 58 5.27 2.12 0.41
CA VAL A 58 5.35 2.91 -0.82
C VAL A 58 4.39 2.34 -1.86
N LEU A 59 3.44 3.15 -2.31
CA LEU A 59 2.58 2.86 -3.46
C LEU A 59 3.25 3.42 -4.71
N ALA A 60 3.71 2.54 -5.61
CA ALA A 60 4.62 2.87 -6.71
C ALA A 60 4.14 2.31 -8.06
N PRO A 61 4.40 3.00 -9.18
CA PRO A 61 4.23 2.40 -10.49
C PRO A 61 5.36 1.37 -10.75
N SER A 62 5.03 0.28 -11.44
CA SER A 62 6.00 -0.72 -11.92
C SER A 62 6.86 -0.21 -13.08
N SER A 63 6.34 0.76 -13.85
CA SER A 63 7.09 1.49 -14.89
C SER A 63 6.60 2.94 -15.03
N LEU A 64 7.54 3.84 -15.36
CA LEU A 64 7.26 5.25 -15.65
C LEU A 64 6.74 5.48 -17.08
N GLU A 65 6.49 4.42 -17.86
CA GLU A 65 6.23 4.55 -19.29
C GLU A 65 4.77 4.88 -19.57
N ASP A 66 4.55 6.05 -20.17
CA ASP A 66 3.30 6.69 -20.62
C ASP A 66 2.30 7.14 -19.52
N PRO A 67 2.41 8.38 -19.00
CA PRO A 67 1.47 8.93 -18.02
C PRO A 67 0.05 9.16 -18.55
N MET A 68 -0.23 8.93 -19.85
CA MET A 68 -1.54 9.19 -20.47
C MET A 68 -2.45 7.95 -20.59
N GLN A 69 -2.00 6.76 -20.20
CA GLN A 69 -2.86 5.57 -20.18
C GLN A 69 -3.74 5.52 -18.91
N PRO A 70 -5.00 5.06 -19.00
CA PRO A 70 -5.79 4.69 -17.83
C PRO A 70 -5.01 3.62 -17.05
N ARG A 71 -4.82 3.82 -15.74
CA ARG A 71 -4.12 2.84 -14.90
C ARG A 71 -4.98 2.38 -13.74
N VAL A 72 -4.82 1.11 -13.37
CA VAL A 72 -5.28 0.59 -12.08
C VAL A 72 -4.16 0.85 -11.07
N GLY A 73 -4.46 1.61 -10.02
CA GLY A 73 -3.45 1.97 -9.02
C GLY A 73 -3.15 0.88 -8.01
N SER A 74 -1.97 0.93 -7.41
CA SER A 74 -1.60 0.09 -6.26
C SER A 74 -2.43 0.51 -5.05
N SER A 75 -2.82 -0.43 -4.19
CA SER A 75 -3.70 -0.11 -3.07
C SER A 75 -3.12 -0.50 -1.72
N GLN A 76 -3.34 0.37 -0.73
CA GLN A 76 -3.21 0.04 0.68
C GLN A 76 -4.57 0.17 1.35
N ASN A 77 -5.14 -0.95 1.83
CA ASN A 77 -6.40 -0.96 2.56
C ASN A 77 -6.12 -1.06 4.06
N ILE A 78 -6.46 -0.02 4.81
CA ILE A 78 -6.29 0.02 6.26
C ILE A 78 -7.64 -0.26 6.89
N TYR A 79 -7.88 -1.51 7.26
CA TYR A 79 -9.14 -1.92 7.87
C TYR A 79 -9.24 -1.47 9.33
N LYS A 80 -10.45 -1.51 9.88
CA LYS A 80 -10.71 -1.15 11.27
C LYS A 80 -9.76 -1.89 12.23
N GLY A 81 -9.00 -1.11 13.00
CA GLY A 81 -8.01 -1.63 13.96
C GLY A 81 -6.64 -1.94 13.38
N GLY A 82 -6.45 -1.83 12.06
CA GLY A 82 -5.14 -1.80 11.41
C GLY A 82 -4.48 -0.42 11.51
N VAL A 83 -3.15 -0.39 11.38
CA VAL A 83 -2.35 0.84 11.51
C VAL A 83 -1.38 1.00 10.35
N ALA A 84 -1.41 2.17 9.70
CA ALA A 84 -0.41 2.58 8.73
C ALA A 84 0.39 3.80 9.24
N ASN A 85 1.71 3.71 9.18
CA ASN A 85 2.63 4.79 9.54
C ASN A 85 3.48 5.16 8.33
N GLY A 86 3.52 6.44 7.95
CA GLY A 86 4.50 6.92 6.97
C GLY A 86 4.24 6.54 5.51
N THR A 87 3.02 6.15 5.15
CA THR A 87 2.70 5.74 3.77
C THR A 87 3.06 6.82 2.77
N GLN A 88 3.81 6.44 1.74
CA GLN A 88 4.16 7.26 0.60
C GLN A 88 3.33 6.83 -0.60
N ILE A 89 2.64 7.79 -1.22
CA ILE A 89 1.87 7.55 -2.45
C ILE A 89 2.52 8.34 -3.57
N ASN A 90 3.03 7.64 -4.58
CA ASN A 90 3.61 8.26 -5.76
C ASN A 90 2.50 8.60 -6.75
N ASP A 91 2.45 9.83 -7.26
CA ASP A 91 1.36 10.31 -8.10
C ASP A 91 1.23 9.57 -9.45
N TYR A 92 2.32 9.01 -9.97
CA TYR A 92 2.29 8.17 -11.17
C TYR A 92 1.77 6.75 -10.91
N SER A 93 1.64 6.34 -9.64
CA SER A 93 1.13 5.01 -9.27
C SER A 93 -0.40 4.91 -9.35
N PHE A 94 -1.11 6.05 -9.45
CA PHE A 94 -2.55 6.14 -9.18
C PHE A 94 -2.93 5.52 -7.83
N GLY A 95 -1.97 5.48 -6.90
CA GLY A 95 -2.07 4.72 -5.67
C GLY A 95 -3.17 5.24 -4.76
N VAL A 96 -3.90 4.32 -4.13
CA VAL A 96 -5.01 4.65 -3.24
C VAL A 96 -4.75 4.03 -1.88
N GLN A 97 -4.80 4.87 -0.85
CA GLN A 97 -4.92 4.41 0.53
C GLN A 97 -6.38 4.53 0.96
N ASN A 98 -7.03 3.40 1.21
CA ASN A 98 -8.40 3.34 1.73
C ASN A 98 -8.33 3.19 3.25
N VAL A 99 -8.99 4.06 4.01
CA VAL A 99 -8.80 4.16 5.46
C VAL A 99 -10.11 3.96 6.23
N GLU A 100 -10.21 2.83 6.92
CA GLU A 100 -11.19 2.55 7.99
C GLU A 100 -10.51 2.43 9.37
N GLY A 101 -9.19 2.20 9.40
CA GLY A 101 -8.37 2.12 10.60
C GLY A 101 -7.69 3.44 10.94
N LYS A 102 -6.43 3.37 11.39
CA LYS A 102 -5.64 4.56 11.78
C LYS A 102 -4.48 4.79 10.82
N VAL A 103 -4.29 6.06 10.44
CA VAL A 103 -3.14 6.52 9.66
C VAL A 103 -2.51 7.71 10.35
N PHE A 104 -1.20 7.66 10.56
CA PHE A 104 -0.48 8.69 11.31
C PHE A 104 0.30 9.68 10.42
N LEU A 105 0.62 9.31 9.18
CA LEU A 105 1.29 10.19 8.22
C LEU A 105 1.10 9.68 6.79
N ILE A 106 0.68 10.55 5.88
CA ILE A 106 0.64 10.29 4.44
C ILE A 106 1.52 11.33 3.75
N LYS A 107 2.46 10.87 2.92
CA LYS A 107 3.23 11.74 2.02
C LYS A 107 2.81 11.45 0.59
N ARG A 108 2.22 12.44 -0.08
CA ARG A 108 2.07 12.41 -1.54
C ARG A 108 3.30 13.03 -2.18
N ILE A 109 3.91 12.29 -3.09
CA ILE A 109 5.10 12.75 -3.80
C ILE A 109 4.67 13.06 -5.24
N LEU A 110 4.35 14.36 -5.41
CA LEU A 110 4.10 15.17 -6.61
C LEU A 110 2.74 15.10 -7.34
N GLY A 111 1.76 15.74 -6.71
CA GLY A 111 0.53 16.30 -7.28
C GLY A 111 -0.47 16.63 -6.16
N LEU A 112 -1.07 17.81 -6.25
CA LEU A 112 -1.91 18.49 -5.25
C LEU A 112 -2.56 17.59 -4.17
N LEU A 113 -2.22 17.84 -2.91
CA LEU A 113 -2.91 17.27 -1.75
C LEU A 113 -4.36 17.80 -1.72
N VAL A 114 -5.32 17.01 -2.17
CA VAL A 114 -6.74 17.23 -1.86
C VAL A 114 -7.12 16.28 -0.72
N LEU A 115 -7.07 16.81 0.50
CA LEU A 115 -7.69 16.17 1.65
C LEU A 115 -9.19 16.53 1.62
N LYS A 116 -10.06 15.58 1.28
CA LYS A 116 -11.48 15.70 1.59
C LYS A 116 -11.69 15.13 3.00
N ILE A 117 -11.89 16.05 3.93
CA ILE A 117 -12.52 15.79 5.23
C ILE A 117 -14.02 15.61 5.06
#